data_AF-A0A5K0YTV9-F1
#
_entry.id   AF-A0A5K0YTV9-F1
#
_cell.length_a   1.000
_cell.length_b   1.000
_cell.length_c   1.000
_cell.angle_alpha   90.00
_cell.angle_beta   90.00
_cell.angle_gamma   90.00
#
_symmetry.space_group_name_H-M   'P 1'
#
loop_
_entity.id
_entity.type
_entity.pdbx_description
1 polymer ?
#
loop_
_entity_poly.entity_id
_entity_poly.type
_entity_poly.pdbx_seq_one_letter_code
_entity_poly.pdbx_strand_id
1 'polypeptide(L)' 'QGQGFDIDLVKLVSDAVSIPVIASSGAGAVEHFSEVFEKTNASAALAAGIFHRKE' A
#
# COMPACT_ATOMS: atom_id res chain seq x y z
N GLN A 1 1.38 -1.25 -14.58
CA GLN A 1 0.55 -1.33 -13.35
C GLN A 1 1.17 -2.41 -12.46
N GLY A 2 1.00 -2.33 -11.13
CA GLY A 2 1.51 -3.35 -10.23
C GLY A 2 2.98 -3.15 -9.79
N GLN A 3 3.53 -1.93 -9.81
CA GLN A 3 4.93 -1.66 -9.45
C GLN A 3 5.14 -1.35 -7.96
N GLY A 4 4.14 -1.60 -7.12
CA GLY A 4 4.16 -1.25 -5.69
C GLY A 4 3.32 -0.03 -5.37
N PHE A 5 3.17 0.23 -4.07
CA PHE A 5 2.50 1.41 -3.56
C PHE A 5 3.42 2.63 -3.70
N ASP A 6 2.83 3.82 -3.81
CA ASP A 6 3.60 5.06 -3.70
C ASP A 6 3.96 5.31 -2.23
N ILE A 7 5.16 4.90 -1.84
CA ILE A 7 5.64 4.95 -0.45
C ILE A 7 5.71 6.38 0.07
N ASP A 8 6.18 7.32 -0.74
CA ASP A 8 6.36 8.70 -0.32
C ASP A 8 4.99 9.36 -0.05
N LEU A 9 4.02 9.12 -0.94
CA LEU A 9 2.66 9.60 -0.76
C LEU A 9 1.99 8.98 0.47
N VAL A 10 2.05 7.65 0.60
CA VAL A 10 1.40 6.94 1.71
C VAL A 10 2.01 7.40 3.04
N LYS A 11 3.34 7.52 3.12
CA LYS A 11 4.06 8.01 4.30
C LYS A 11 3.65 9.43 4.65
N LEU A 12 3.64 10.33 3.68
CA LEU A 12 3.29 11.73 3.90
C LEU A 12 1.88 11.88 4.48
N VAL A 13 0.91 11.12 3.96
CA VAL A 13 -0.46 11.14 4.46
C VAL A 13 -0.55 10.46 5.82
N SER A 14 0.03 9.27 6.00
CA SER A 14 -0.06 8.51 7.25
C SER A 14 0.63 9.21 8.42
N ASP A 15 1.69 9.99 8.15
CA ASP A 15 2.42 10.73 9.19
C ASP A 15 1.69 12.05 9.57
N ALA A 16 0.82 12.56 8.68
CA ALA A 16 0.12 13.83 8.87
C ALA A 16 -1.22 13.71 9.63
N VAL A 17 -1.80 12.51 9.73
CA VAL A 17 -3.13 12.29 10.31
C VAL A 17 -3.10 11.23 11.41
N SER A 18 -4.02 11.34 12.37
CA SER A 18 -4.19 10.36 13.45
C SER A 18 -5.26 9.30 13.17
N ILE A 19 -6.02 9.46 12.08
CA ILE A 19 -7.02 8.48 11.65
C ILE A 19 -6.36 7.36 10.83
N PRO A 20 -6.92 6.14 10.82
CA PRO A 20 -6.37 5.03 10.04
C PRO A 20 -6.32 5.36 8.53
N VAL A 21 -5.18 5.04 7.90
CA VAL A 21 -4.94 5.23 6.46
C VAL A 21 -4.85 3.88 5.77
N ILE A 22 -5.53 3.74 4.63
CA ILE A 22 -5.48 2.54 3.80
C ILE A 22 -4.66 2.85 2.54
N ALA A 23 -3.54 2.16 2.36
CA ALA A 23 -2.79 2.22 1.11
C ALA A 23 -3.55 1.48 0.01
N SER A 24 -3.84 2.14 -1.11
CA SER A 24 -4.66 1.58 -2.18
C SER A 24 -4.04 1.87 -3.54
N SER A 25 -4.13 0.89 -4.45
CA SER A 25 -3.57 0.88 -5.81
C SER A 25 -2.06 0.70 -5.87
N GLY A 26 -1.60 -0.04 -6.89
CA GLY A 26 -0.18 -0.23 -7.18
C GLY A 26 0.39 -1.60 -6.79
N ALA A 27 -0.23 -2.34 -5.87
CA ALA A 27 0.17 -3.70 -5.54
C ALA A 27 0.14 -4.64 -6.77
N GLY A 28 1.23 -5.38 -6.95
CA GLY A 28 1.40 -6.37 -8.03
C GLY A 28 2.20 -7.62 -7.61
N ALA A 29 2.81 -7.61 -6.43
CA ALA A 29 3.51 -8.73 -5.82
C ALA A 29 3.30 -8.71 -4.31
N VAL A 30 3.54 -9.82 -3.62
CA VAL A 30 3.34 -9.96 -2.16
C VAL A 30 4.29 -9.03 -1.40
N GLU A 31 5.49 -8.83 -1.92
CA GLU A 31 6.55 -8.02 -1.33
C GLU A 31 6.15 -6.54 -1.22
N HIS A 32 5.26 -6.05 -2.10
CA HIS A 32 4.77 -4.68 -2.05
C HIS A 32 3.97 -4.40 -0.78
N PHE A 33 3.32 -5.42 -0.20
CA PHE A 33 2.62 -5.27 1.07
C PHE A 33 3.58 -5.15 2.24
N SER A 34 4.61 -6.01 2.28
CA SER A 34 5.67 -5.89 3.30
C SER A 34 6.34 -4.52 3.23
N GLU A 35 6.68 -4.06 2.03
CA GLU A 35 7.33 -2.77 1.83
C GLU A 35 6.48 -1.59 2.37
N VAL A 36 5.18 -1.55 2.08
CA VAL A 36 4.35 -0.43 2.53
C VAL A 36 4.17 -0.42 4.05
N PHE A 37 4.09 -1.58 4.70
CA PHE A 37 3.98 -1.65 6.16
C PHE A 37 5.31 -1.39 6.88
N GLU A 38 6.45 -1.73 6.27
CA GLU A 38 7.77 -1.47 6.84
C GLU A 38 8.16 0.01 6.72
N LYS A 39 7.74 0.69 5.66
CA LYS A 39 8.19 2.06 5.34
C LYS A 39 7.20 3.17 5.72
N THR A 40 5.96 2.83 6.04
CA THR A 40 4.88 3.81 6.28
C THR A 40 4.05 3.47 7.52
N ASN A 41 3.17 4.38 7.94
CA ASN A 41 2.21 4.14 9.02
C ASN A 41 0.83 3.73 8.49
N ALA A 42 0.75 3.13 7.30
CA ALA A 42 -0.50 2.61 6.77
C ALA A 42 -1.10 1.55 7.69
N SER A 43 -2.38 1.68 8.00
CA SER A 43 -3.12 0.75 8.87
C SER A 43 -3.61 -0.48 8.13
N ALA A 44 -3.80 -0.37 6.82
CA ALA A 44 -4.17 -1.47 5.94
C ALA A 44 -3.69 -1.21 4.51
N ALA A 45 -3.71 -2.26 3.69
CA ALA A 45 -3.36 -2.22 2.29
C ALA A 45 -4.44 -2.94 1.46
N LEU A 46 -4.81 -2.36 0.32
CA LEU A 46 -5.83 -2.90 -0.59
C LEU A 46 -5.18 -3.34 -1.90
N ALA A 47 -5.48 -4.57 -2.33
CA ALA A 47 -5.26 -5.02 -3.69
C ALA A 47 -6.56 -5.47 -4.34
N ALA A 48 -6.71 -5.16 -5.63
CA ALA A 48 -7.82 -5.62 -6.45
C ALA A 48 -7.31 -6.50 -7.60
N GLY A 49 -6.37 -5.97 -8.39
CA GLY A 49 -5.86 -6.64 -9.59
C GLY A 49 -5.24 -8.01 -9.35
N ILE A 50 -4.39 -8.15 -8.32
CA ILE A 50 -3.73 -9.42 -7.95
C ILE A 50 -4.76 -10.51 -7.68
N PHE A 51 -5.75 -10.23 -6.83
CA PHE A 51 -6.76 -11.23 -6.47
C PHE A 51 -7.69 -11.57 -7.63
N HIS A 52 -7.96 -10.61 -8.52
CA HIS A 52 -8.80 -10.86 -9.71
C HIS A 52 -8.06 -11.69 -10.77
N ARG A 53 -6.74 -11.50 -10.92
CA ARG A 53 -5.91 -12.20 -11.91
C ARG A 53 -5.28 -13.50 -11.38
N LYS A 54 -5.41 -13.78 -10.07
CA LYS A 54 -4.75 -14.89 -9.36
C LYS A 54 -3.21 -14.85 -9.49
N GLU A 55 -2.67 -13.64 -9.46
CA GLU A 55 -1.22 -13.40 -9.40
C GLU A 55 -0.68 -13.66 -8.00
#